data_AF-A0A1V2H3L3-F1
#
_entry.id   AF-A0A1V2H3L3-F1
#
_cell.length_a   1.000
_cell.length_b   1.000
_cell.length_c   1.000
_cell.angle_alpha   90.00
_cell.angle_beta   90.00
_cell.angle_gamma   90.00
#
_symmetry.space_group_name_H-M   'P 1'
#
loop_
_entity.id
_entity.type
_entity.pdbx_description
1 polymer ?
#
loop_
_entity_poly.entity_id
_entity_poly.type
_entity_poly.pdbx_seq_one_letter_code
_entity_poly.pdbx_strand_id
1 'polypeptide(L)'
;MTQNAAPDRPAATPRPGPGQPAPGGAPNPGQVRRLARQLEASFAAELLRAAWPPQKEGIGGRGTGGDAFDSFMDQALGEALVARGGLGLGTALERAIAARSGGRAAMAAHPPHRLRP
;
A
#
# COMPACT_ATOMS: atom_id res chain seq x y z
N MET A 1 13.80 -59.12 14.87
CA MET A 1 14.56 -57.87 15.16
C MET A 1 15.03 -57.33 13.81
N THR A 2 14.71 -56.14 13.31
CA THR A 2 14.31 -54.87 13.94
C THR A 2 13.50 -54.03 12.94
N GLN A 3 12.35 -53.56 13.41
CA GLN A 3 11.50 -52.54 12.79
C GLN A 3 12.18 -51.18 12.95
N ASN A 4 12.42 -50.47 11.84
CA ASN A 4 13.00 -49.12 11.88
C ASN A 4 11.83 -48.11 11.86
N ALA A 5 11.36 -47.74 13.04
CA ALA A 5 10.34 -46.72 13.24
C ALA A 5 10.97 -45.33 13.03
N ALA A 6 10.55 -44.62 11.98
CA ALA A 6 10.84 -43.21 11.85
C ALA A 6 10.03 -42.44 12.91
N PRO A 7 10.62 -41.51 13.66
CA PRO A 7 9.85 -40.72 14.62
C PRO A 7 8.96 -39.72 13.87
N ASP A 8 7.69 -39.72 14.24
CA ASP A 8 6.72 -38.66 13.93
C ASP A 8 7.34 -37.31 14.33
N ARG A 9 7.70 -36.49 13.34
CA ARG A 9 8.15 -35.12 13.60
C ARG A 9 6.91 -34.28 13.88
N PRO A 10 6.75 -33.66 15.07
CA PRO A 10 5.63 -32.75 15.29
C PRO A 10 5.75 -31.61 14.28
N ALA A 11 4.67 -31.37 13.54
CA ALA A 11 4.56 -30.28 12.58
C ALA A 11 5.03 -28.98 13.24
N ALA A 12 6.16 -28.45 12.78
CA ALA A 12 6.67 -27.17 13.23
C ALA A 12 5.61 -26.11 12.86
N THR A 13 4.92 -25.59 13.88
CA THR A 13 4.04 -24.44 13.71
C THR A 13 4.92 -23.27 13.25
N PRO A 14 4.61 -22.62 12.12
CA PRO A 14 5.42 -21.50 11.64
C PRO A 14 5.37 -20.38 12.69
N ARG A 15 6.54 -20.07 13.24
CA ARG A 15 6.72 -18.94 14.16
C ARG A 15 6.45 -17.66 13.34
N PRO A 16 5.48 -16.81 13.71
CA PRO A 16 5.25 -15.57 12.98
C PRO A 16 6.49 -14.68 13.08
N GLY A 17 7.07 -14.34 11.95
CA GLY A 17 8.21 -13.44 11.87
C GLY A 17 7.85 -12.02 12.31
N PRO A 18 8.80 -11.23 12.84
CA PRO A 18 8.57 -9.83 13.17
C PRO A 18 8.28 -9.06 11.86
N GLY A 19 7.00 -8.80 11.60
CA GLY A 19 6.53 -8.13 10.39
C GLY A 19 5.26 -8.72 9.79
N GLN A 20 4.80 -9.90 10.24
CA GLN A 20 3.51 -10.42 9.79
C GLN A 20 2.38 -9.68 10.53
N PRO A 21 1.52 -8.90 9.84
CA PRO A 21 0.36 -8.29 10.48
C PRO A 21 -0.50 -9.42 11.04
N ALA A 22 -0.74 -9.37 12.34
CA ALA A 22 -1.58 -10.36 13.01
C ALA A 22 -2.94 -10.43 12.29
N PRO A 23 -3.41 -11.64 11.92
CA PRO A 23 -4.70 -11.79 11.27
C PRO A 23 -5.80 -11.44 12.29
N GLY A 24 -6.27 -10.19 12.27
CA GLY A 24 -7.38 -9.72 13.10
C GLY A 24 -7.32 -8.27 13.56
N GLY A 25 -6.19 -7.57 13.44
CA GLY A 25 -6.08 -6.17 13.86
C GLY A 25 -6.67 -5.20 12.83
N ALA A 26 -7.52 -4.27 13.27
CA ALA A 26 -7.93 -3.13 12.45
C ALA A 26 -6.67 -2.36 11.99
N PRO A 27 -6.60 -1.91 10.72
CA PRO A 27 -5.43 -1.21 10.23
C PRO A 27 -5.19 0.08 11.03
N ASN A 28 -3.93 0.33 11.38
CA ASN A 28 -3.53 1.52 12.12
C ASN A 28 -3.92 2.79 11.31
N PRO A 29 -4.80 3.67 11.85
CA PRO A 29 -5.27 4.85 11.11
C PRO A 29 -4.14 5.75 10.61
N GLY A 30 -3.08 5.91 11.41
CA GLY A 30 -1.90 6.69 11.02
C GLY A 30 -1.13 6.06 9.85
N GLN A 31 -1.09 4.72 9.77
CA GLN A 31 -0.49 4.02 8.64
C GLN A 31 -1.34 4.14 7.37
N VAL A 32 -2.67 4.02 7.50
CA VAL A 32 -3.60 4.19 6.37
C VAL A 32 -3.49 5.60 5.80
N ARG A 33 -3.50 6.63 6.65
CA ARG A 33 -3.37 8.03 6.23
C ARG A 33 -2.03 8.31 5.53
N ARG A 34 -0.92 7.75 6.04
CA ARG A 34 0.39 7.88 5.38
C ARG A 34 0.41 7.22 4.00
N LEU A 35 -0.09 5.99 3.89
CA LEU A 35 -0.12 5.27 2.63
C LEU A 35 -1.03 5.97 1.61
N ALA A 36 -2.19 6.46 2.04
CA ALA A 36 -3.10 7.20 1.18
C ALA A 36 -2.49 8.50 0.63
N ARG A 37 -1.73 9.23 1.47
CA ARG A 37 -0.97 10.41 1.04
C ARG A 37 0.15 10.09 0.06
N GLN A 38 0.86 8.97 0.27
CA GLN A 38 1.90 8.51 -0.66
C GLN A 38 1.30 8.17 -2.03
N LEU A 39 0.18 7.45 -2.05
CA LEU A 39 -0.53 7.13 -3.30
C LEU A 39 -1.01 8.38 -4.04
N GLU A 40 -1.52 9.37 -3.31
CA GLU A 40 -1.89 10.66 -3.88
C GLU A 40 -0.69 11.42 -4.45
N ALA A 41 0.46 11.39 -3.77
CA ALA A 41 1.69 12.05 -4.24
C ALA A 41 2.20 11.41 -5.54
N SER A 42 2.24 10.07 -5.61
CA SER A 42 2.62 9.36 -6.83
C SER A 42 1.65 9.63 -7.98
N PHE A 43 0.35 9.71 -7.70
CA PHE A 43 -0.64 10.07 -8.72
C PHE A 43 -0.47 11.52 -9.20
N ALA A 44 -0.22 12.45 -8.29
CA ALA A 44 0.05 13.85 -8.64
C ALA A 44 1.32 13.97 -9.51
N ALA A 45 2.38 13.22 -9.21
CA ALA A 45 3.58 13.17 -10.04
C ALA A 45 3.29 12.66 -11.46
N GLU A 46 2.46 11.62 -11.61
CA GLU A 46 2.05 11.13 -12.94
C GLU A 46 1.20 12.14 -13.72
N LEU A 47 0.33 12.88 -13.03
CA LEU A 47 -0.44 13.96 -13.65
C LEU A 47 0.47 15.11 -14.12
N LEU A 48 1.48 15.47 -13.32
CA LEU A 48 2.46 16.49 -13.70
C LEU A 48 3.26 16.05 -14.93
N ARG A 49 3.75 14.80 -14.93
CA ARG A 49 4.43 14.20 -16.07
C ARG A 49 3.58 14.23 -17.34
N ALA A 50 2.29 13.93 -17.22
CA ALA A 50 1.35 13.97 -18.35
C ALA A 50 0.93 15.39 -18.77
N ALA A 51 1.02 16.36 -17.87
CA ALA A 51 0.68 17.76 -18.14
C ALA A 51 1.80 18.51 -18.87
N TRP A 52 3.05 18.03 -18.78
CA TRP A 52 4.14 18.63 -19.53
C TRP A 52 4.02 18.36 -21.03
N PRO A 53 4.32 19.37 -21.87
CA PRO A 53 4.45 19.14 -23.30
C PRO A 53 5.58 18.13 -23.56
N PRO A 54 5.47 17.29 -24.61
CA PRO A 54 6.52 16.34 -24.95
C PRO A 54 7.84 17.09 -25.18
N GLN A 55 8.89 16.66 -24.47
CA GLN A 55 10.21 17.25 -24.58
C GLN A 55 10.71 17.07 -26.02
N LYS A 56 11.24 18.13 -26.63
CA LYS A 56 11.80 18.06 -27.99
C LYS A 56 13.14 17.33 -27.95
N GLU A 57 13.19 16.14 -28.55
CA GLU A 57 14.45 15.46 -28.86
C GLU A 57 15.23 16.29 -29.91
N GLY A 58 16.41 16.80 -29.56
CA GLY A 58 17.20 17.65 -30.46
C GLY A 58 18.50 18.16 -29.84
N ILE A 59 19.28 18.91 -30.63
CA ILE A 59 20.66 19.37 -30.35
C ILE A 59 20.76 20.37 -29.15
N GLY A 60 19.64 20.69 -28.51
CA GLY A 60 19.54 21.43 -27.25
C GLY A 60 18.68 20.74 -26.17
N GLY A 61 18.37 19.46 -26.36
CA GLY A 61 17.58 18.65 -25.45
C GLY A 61 18.36 18.28 -24.18
N ARG A 62 17.63 18.13 -23.07
CA ARG A 62 18.14 17.53 -21.84
C ARG A 62 18.57 16.09 -22.20
N GLY A 63 19.86 15.79 -22.17
CA GLY A 63 20.37 14.43 -22.50
C GLY A 63 19.84 13.37 -21.53
N THR A 64 20.38 12.15 -21.54
CA THR A 64 19.90 11.03 -20.71
C THR A 64 19.81 11.32 -19.19
N GLY A 65 20.59 12.25 -18.66
CA GLY A 65 20.47 12.70 -17.27
C GLY A 65 19.28 13.64 -17.00
N GLY A 66 18.78 14.30 -18.04
CA GLY A 66 17.63 15.18 -17.99
C GLY A 66 16.32 14.47 -17.73
N ASP A 67 16.10 13.32 -18.37
CA ASP A 67 14.87 12.52 -18.16
C ASP A 67 14.80 11.97 -16.72
N ALA A 68 15.94 11.56 -16.16
CA ALA A 68 16.03 11.14 -14.78
C ALA A 68 15.79 12.32 -13.82
N PHE A 69 16.31 13.51 -14.13
CA PHE A 69 16.08 14.73 -13.35
C PHE A 69 14.60 15.15 -13.38
N ASP A 70 13.93 15.06 -14.54
CA ASP A 70 12.51 15.38 -14.69
C ASP A 70 11.65 14.44 -13.84
N SER A 71 11.96 13.14 -13.86
CA SER A 71 11.28 12.16 -13.01
C SER A 71 11.41 12.49 -11.51
N PHE A 72 12.60 12.91 -11.05
CA PHE A 72 12.78 13.34 -9.65
C PHE A 72 12.04 14.64 -9.34
N MET A 73 12.02 15.59 -10.27
CA MET A 73 11.29 16.84 -10.12
C MET A 73 9.77 16.61 -10.03
N ASP A 74 9.23 15.71 -10.86
CA ASP A 74 7.81 15.33 -10.82
C ASP A 74 7.42 14.73 -9.46
N GLN A 75 8.25 13.82 -8.94
CA GLN A 75 8.02 13.23 -7.61
C GLN A 75 8.06 14.32 -6.52
N ALA A 76 9.08 15.18 -6.52
CA ALA A 76 9.21 16.25 -5.53
C ALA A 76 8.03 17.24 -5.58
N LEU A 77 7.55 17.59 -6.78
CA LEU A 77 6.38 18.44 -6.97
C LEU A 77 5.10 17.74 -6.51
N GLY A 78 4.93 16.45 -6.81
CA GLY A 78 3.81 15.65 -6.34
C GLY A 78 3.73 15.60 -4.81
N GLU A 79 4.87 15.38 -4.14
CA GLU A 79 4.96 15.42 -2.67
C GLU A 79 4.66 16.82 -2.11
N ALA A 80 5.20 17.87 -2.73
CA ALA A 80 4.96 19.25 -2.32
C ALA A 80 3.48 19.66 -2.48
N LEU A 81 2.81 19.19 -3.54
CA LEU A 81 1.37 19.39 -3.75
C LEU A 81 0.56 18.76 -2.62
N VAL A 82 0.85 17.51 -2.27
CA VAL A 82 0.17 16.81 -1.16
C VAL A 82 0.44 17.49 0.19
N ALA A 83 1.67 17.96 0.43
CA ALA A 83 2.02 18.68 1.64
C ALA A 83 1.22 19.98 1.82
N ARG A 84 0.84 20.64 0.72
CA ARG A 84 0.09 21.91 0.71
C ARG A 84 -1.43 21.76 0.65
N GLY A 85 -1.95 20.54 0.61
CA GLY A 85 -3.40 20.27 0.59
C GLY A 85 -3.83 19.19 -0.40
N GLY A 86 -2.98 18.84 -1.36
CA GLY A 86 -3.23 17.75 -2.31
C GLY A 86 -4.39 18.00 -3.26
N LEU A 87 -4.82 16.90 -3.89
CA LEU A 87 -5.96 16.81 -4.80
C LEU A 87 -7.25 16.35 -4.09
N GLY A 88 -7.13 15.93 -2.82
CA GLY A 88 -8.22 15.36 -2.02
C GLY A 88 -8.38 13.83 -2.17
N LEU A 89 -7.56 13.19 -3.01
CA LEU A 89 -7.62 11.75 -3.24
C LEU A 89 -7.17 10.96 -2.01
N GLY A 90 -6.16 11.42 -1.28
CA GLY A 90 -5.67 10.73 -0.08
C GLY A 90 -6.76 10.60 0.98
N THR A 91 -7.58 11.62 1.17
CA THR A 91 -8.73 11.55 2.08
C THR A 91 -9.81 10.58 1.59
N ALA A 92 -10.07 10.54 0.28
CA ALA A 92 -11.01 9.58 -0.30
C ALA A 92 -10.52 8.12 -0.15
N LEU A 93 -9.22 7.88 -0.39
CA LEU A 93 -8.59 6.57 -0.20
C LEU A 93 -8.61 6.15 1.27
N GLU A 94 -8.27 7.04 2.19
CA GLU A 94 -8.30 6.78 3.62
C GLU A 94 -9.69 6.30 4.07
N ARG A 95 -10.75 7.00 3.64
CA ARG A 95 -12.14 6.62 3.92
C ARG A 95 -12.50 5.27 3.30
N ALA A 96 -12.11 5.02 2.05
CA ALA A 96 -12.40 3.76 1.36
C ALA A 96 -11.71 2.55 2.04
N ILE A 97 -10.45 2.70 2.46
CA ILE A 97 -9.69 1.67 3.17
C ILE A 97 -10.30 1.40 4.55
N ALA A 98 -10.68 2.46 5.28
CA ALA A 98 -11.32 2.34 6.58
C ALA A 98 -12.68 1.63 6.48
N ALA A 99 -13.52 2.00 5.50
CA ALA A 99 -14.83 1.39 5.27
C ALA A 99 -14.71 -0.11 4.95
N ARG A 100 -13.79 -0.50 4.08
CA ARG A 100 -13.54 -1.92 3.74
C ARG A 100 -13.06 -2.71 4.96
N SER A 101 -12.21 -2.11 5.78
CA SER A 101 -11.64 -2.75 6.97
C SER A 101 -12.68 -2.94 8.08
N GLY A 102 -13.56 -1.95 8.27
CA GLY A 102 -14.72 -2.06 9.17
C GLY A 102 -15.70 -3.15 8.75
N GLY A 103 -16.00 -3.27 7.44
CA GLY A 103 -16.85 -4.35 6.91
C GLY A 103 -16.24 -5.74 7.12
N ARG A 104 -14.91 -5.86 7.01
CA ARG A 104 -14.19 -7.12 7.27
C ARG A 104 -14.22 -7.51 8.74
N ALA A 105 -14.13 -6.54 9.65
CA ALA A 105 -14.25 -6.78 11.10
C ALA A 105 -15.67 -7.21 11.49
N ALA A 106 -16.71 -6.62 10.88
CA ALA A 106 -18.10 -7.01 11.12
C ALA A 106 -18.39 -8.47 10.68
N MET A 107 -17.82 -8.92 9.56
CA MET A 107 -17.95 -10.31 9.10
C MET A 107 -17.19 -11.30 9.98
N ALA A 108 -16.04 -10.90 10.55
CA ALA A 108 -15.29 -11.71 11.49
C ALA A 108 -15.98 -11.83 12.88
N ALA A 109 -16.83 -10.85 13.24
CA ALA A 109 -17.55 -10.81 14.51
C ALA A 109 -18.90 -11.55 14.49
N HIS A 110 -19.38 -12.05 13.34
CA HIS A 110 -20.64 -12.79 13.26
C HIS A 110 -20.46 -14.22 13.80
N PRO A 111 -21.11 -14.61 14.92
CA PRO A 111 -20.97 -15.95 15.48
C PRO A 111 -21.64 -17.00 14.58
N PRO A 112 -21.12 -18.25 14.50
CA PRO A 112 -21.81 -19.33 13.81
C PRO A 112 -23.15 -19.60 14.51
N HIS A 113 -24.21 -19.51 13.72
CA HIS A 113 -25.59 -19.77 14.09
C HIS A 113 -25.71 -21.19 14.65
N ARG A 114 -25.74 -21.33 15.98
CA ARG A 114 -26.13 -22.58 16.63
C ARG A 114 -27.61 -22.79 16.38
N LEU A 115 -27.92 -23.71 15.47
CA LEU A 115 -29.22 -24.35 15.35
C LEU A 115 -29.64 -24.83 16.74
N ARG A 116 -30.72 -24.24 17.27
CA ARG A 116 -31.37 -24.76 18.48
C ARG A 116 -32.15 -26.03 18.09
N PRO A 117 -32.13 -27.06 18.97
CA PRO A 117 -32.80 -28.34 18.72
C PRO A 117 -34.32 -28.21 18.68
#